data_AF-A0A5Q4DRK2-F1
#
_entry.id   AF-A0A5Q4DRK2-F1
#
_cell.length_a   1.000
_cell.length_b   1.000
_cell.length_c   1.000
_cell.angle_alpha   90.00
_cell.angle_beta   90.00
_cell.angle_gamma   90.00
#
_symmetry.space_group_name_H-M   'P 1'
#
loop_
_entity.id
_entity.type
_entity.pdbx_description
1 polymer ?
#
loop_
_entity_poly.entity_id
_entity_poly.type
_entity_poly.pdbx_seq_one_letter_code
_entity_poly.pdbx_strand_id
1 'polypeptide(L)' 'MTDYPTIRLKPKAEARAIRHGFPWVFADEVVTDRRTRALTAGSFAVLEDSERRALGLVTVNPA' A
#
# COMPACT_ATOMS: atom_id res chain seq x y z
N MET A 1 -1.44 -4.30 -17.46
CA MET A 1 -0.21 -4.27 -16.65
C MET A 1 -0.07 -2.85 -16.15
N THR A 2 -0.21 -2.62 -14.85
CA THR A 2 -0.06 -1.27 -14.29
C THR A 2 1.43 -1.07 -14.03
N ASP A 3 2.03 -0.02 -14.60
CA ASP A 3 3.46 0.30 -14.45
C ASP A 3 3.86 0.76 -13.03
N TYR A 4 2.94 0.70 -12.06
CA TYR A 4 3.17 1.15 -10.70
C TYR A 4 3.68 0.02 -9.80
N PRO A 5 4.60 0.30 -8.86
CA PRO A 5 5.00 -0.65 -7.83
C PRO A 5 3.80 -1.04 -6.97
N THR A 6 3.81 -2.28 -6.47
CA THR A 6 2.80 -2.79 -5.54
C THR A 6 3.29 -2.70 -4.10
N ILE A 7 2.44 -2.19 -3.21
CA ILE A 7 2.62 -2.26 -1.76
C ILE A 7 1.51 -3.12 -1.19
N ARG A 8 1.85 -3.99 -0.25
CA ARG A 8 0.90 -4.92 0.37
C ARG A 8 0.64 -4.57 1.81
N LEU A 9 -0.61 -4.70 2.21
CA LEU A 9 -0.99 -4.80 3.61
C LEU A 9 -0.38 -6.05 4.24
N LYS A 10 -0.02 -5.97 5.52
CA LYS A 10 0.34 -7.13 6.32
C LYS A 10 -0.87 -8.06 6.48
N PRO A 11 -0.68 -9.37 6.72
CA PRO A 11 -1.77 -10.33 6.86
C PRO A 11 -2.86 -9.99 7.89
N LYS A 12 -2.54 -9.16 8.89
CA LYS A 12 -3.45 -8.77 9.99
C LYS A 12 -3.98 -7.33 9.89
N ALA A 13 -3.63 -6.58 8.85
CA ALA A 13 -4.08 -5.21 8.69
C ALA A 13 -5.55 -5.13 8.24
N GLU A 14 -6.25 -4.05 8.61
CA GLU A 14 -7.69 -3.90 8.38
C GLU A 14 -7.99 -3.39 6.96
N ALA A 15 -7.90 -4.28 5.95
CA ALA A 15 -8.25 -3.94 4.56
C ALA A 15 -9.69 -3.44 4.40
N ARG A 16 -10.60 -3.84 5.30
CA ARG A 16 -12.01 -3.44 5.28
C ARG A 16 -12.16 -1.92 5.44
N ALA A 17 -11.40 -1.28 6.33
CA ALA A 17 -11.48 0.16 6.54
C ALA A 17 -11.21 0.93 5.24
N ILE A 18 -10.17 0.52 4.50
CA ILE A 18 -9.82 1.09 3.19
C ILE A 18 -10.94 0.87 2.17
N ARG A 19 -11.51 -0.36 2.12
CA ARG A 19 -12.64 -0.67 1.22
C ARG A 19 -13.89 0.16 1.49
N HIS A 20 -14.08 0.66 2.71
CA HIS A 20 -15.18 1.55 3.08
C HIS A 20 -14.81 3.05 3.07
N GLY A 21 -13.66 3.41 2.52
CA GLY A 21 -13.29 4.80 2.25
C GLY A 21 -12.40 5.47 3.29
N PHE A 22 -11.84 4.71 4.25
CA PHE A 22 -10.76 5.26 5.07
C PHE A 22 -9.54 5.55 4.18
N PRO A 23 -9.00 6.78 4.17
CA PRO A 23 -8.05 7.19 3.13
C PRO A 23 -6.58 6.88 3.43
N TRP A 24 -6.25 6.44 4.65
CA TRP A 24 -4.87 6.31 5.11
C TRP A 24 -4.47 4.88 5.42
N VAL A 25 -3.21 4.56 5.13
CA VAL A 25 -2.56 3.31 5.52
C VAL A 25 -1.22 3.66 6.17
N PHE A 26 -0.99 3.15 7.37
CA PHE A 26 0.20 3.47 8.15
C PHE A 26 1.31 2.44 7.96
N ALA A 27 2.54 2.81 8.31
CA ALA A 27 3.75 2.00 8.05
C ALA A 27 3.73 0.63 8.77
N ASP A 28 3.05 0.53 9.90
CA ASP A 28 2.87 -0.69 10.67
C ASP A 28 1.81 -1.64 10.06
N GLU A 29 0.96 -1.14 9.17
CA GLU A 29 -0.05 -1.91 8.44
C GLU A 29 0.46 -2.49 7.12
N VAL A 30 1.60 -2.01 6.60
CA VAL A 30 2.17 -2.42 5.30
C VAL A 30 3.47 -3.20 5.41
N VAL A 31 3.72 -4.05 4.41
CA VAL A 31 5.00 -4.71 4.21
C VAL A 31 6.02 -3.68 3.69
N THR A 32 7.00 -3.34 4.52
CA THR A 32 8.05 -2.35 4.22
C THR A 32 9.38 -3.02 3.89
N ASP A 33 9.47 -3.60 2.68
CA ASP A 33 10.71 -4.17 2.17
C ASP A 33 11.66 -3.09 1.59
N ARG A 34 12.80 -3.53 1.05
CA ARG A 34 13.79 -2.63 0.41
C ARG A 34 13.17 -1.81 -0.75
N ARG A 35 12.22 -2.39 -1.50
CA ARG A 35 11.63 -1.76 -2.68
C ARG A 35 10.67 -0.66 -2.25
N THR A 36 9.80 -0.92 -1.27
CA THR A 36 8.90 0.09 -0.71
C THR A 36 9.68 1.28 -0.13
N ARG A 37 10.79 1.01 0.59
CA ARG A 37 11.65 2.05 1.18
C ARG A 37 12.44 2.86 0.16
N ALA A 38 12.66 2.33 -1.05
CA ALA A 38 13.38 3.00 -2.11
C ALA A 38 12.49 3.89 -2.99
N LEU A 39 11.16 3.90 -2.76
CA LEU A 39 10.25 4.75 -3.49
C LEU A 39 10.48 6.22 -3.13
N THR A 40 10.43 7.10 -4.13
CA THR A 40 10.44 8.55 -3.89
C THR A 40 9.13 8.95 -3.21
N ALA A 41 9.18 9.82 -2.20
CA ALA A 41 7.95 10.39 -1.62
C ALA A 41 7.05 11.02 -2.70
N GLY A 42 5.75 10.78 -2.61
CA GLY A 42 4.75 11.15 -3.61
C GLY A 42 4.60 10.16 -4.77
N SER A 43 5.43 9.11 -4.88
CA SER A 43 5.30 8.11 -5.95
C SER A 43 3.95 7.39 -5.89
N PHE A 44 3.39 7.08 -7.06
CA PHE A 44 2.20 6.25 -7.16
C PHE A 44 2.54 4.77 -6.94
N ALA A 45 1.66 4.06 -6.24
CA ALA A 45 1.74 2.63 -6.01
C ALA A 45 0.34 2.00 -6.00
N VAL A 46 0.25 0.72 -6.38
CA VAL A 46 -0.97 -0.07 -6.17
C VAL A 46 -0.93 -0.64 -4.76
N LEU A 47 -1.97 -0.36 -3.97
CA LEU A 47 -2.17 -1.01 -2.68
C LEU A 47 -2.92 -2.33 -2.89
N GLU A 48 -2.38 -3.41 -2.35
CA GLU A 48 -3.01 -4.73 -2.30
C GLU A 48 -3.26 -5.16 -0.85
N ASP A 49 -4.30 -5.96 -0.64
CA ASP A 49 -4.44 -6.72 0.61
C ASP A 49 -3.51 -7.95 0.66
N SER A 50 -3.59 -8.71 1.75
CA SER A 50 -2.78 -9.91 1.95
C SER A 50 -3.11 -11.06 1.00
N GLU A 51 -4.29 -11.03 0.37
CA GLU A 51 -4.74 -11.98 -0.65
C GLU A 51 -4.37 -11.52 -2.07
N ARG A 52 -3.56 -10.46 -2.20
CA ARG A 52 -3.14 -9.86 -3.48
C ARG A 52 -4.31 -9.29 -4.28
N ARG A 53 -5.37 -8.86 -3.60
CA ARG A 53 -6.46 -8.13 -4.26
C ARG A 53 -6.16 -6.63 -4.20
N ALA A 54 -6.25 -5.97 -5.35
CA ALA A 54 -6.09 -4.53 -5.41
C ALA A 54 -7.16 -3.82 -4.57
N LEU A 55 -6.71 -2.83 -3.80
CA LEU A 55 -7.55 -1.94 -3.00
C LEU A 55 -7.67 -0.56 -3.65
N GLY A 56 -6.60 -0.09 -4.31
CA GLY A 56 -6.61 1.20 -5.00
C GLY A 56 -5.22 1.68 -5.40
N LEU A 57 -5.18 2.84 -6.05
CA LEU A 57 -3.96 3.59 -6.33
C LEU A 57 -3.71 4.58 -5.19
N VAL A 58 -2.49 4.61 -4.66
CA VAL A 58 -2.08 5.45 -3.54
C VAL A 58 -0.81 6.23 -3.89
N THR A 59 -0.57 7.31 -3.16
CA THR A 59 0.75 7.95 -3.10
C THR A 59 1.47 7.53 -1.83
N VAL A 60 2.79 7.38 -1.89
CA VAL A 60 3.60 6.96 -0.74
C VAL A 60 4.29 8.13 -0.05
N ASN A 61 4.44 8.05 1.26
CA ASN A 61 5.30 8.95 2.04
C ASN A 61 6.32 8.11 2.85
N PRO A 62 7.43 7.68 2.24
CA PRO A 62 8.51 6.97 2.91
C PRO A 62 9.46 8.01 3.53
N ALA A 63 9.17 8.40 4.75
CA ALA A 63 10.02 9.22 5.61
C ALA A 63 10.11 8.56 7.00
#